data_AF-A0A3M9Z9Z7-F1
#
_entry.id   AF-A0A3M9Z9Z7-F1
#
_cell.length_a   1.000
_cell.length_b   1.000
_cell.length_c   1.000
_cell.angle_alpha   90.00
_cell.angle_beta   90.00
_cell.angle_gamma   90.00
#
_symmetry.space_group_name_H-M   'P 1'
#
loop_
_entity.id
_entity.type
_entity.pdbx_description
1 polymer ?
#
loop_
_entity_poly.entity_id
_entity_poly.type
_entity_poly.pdbx_seq_one_letter_code
_entity_poly.pdbx_strand_id
1 'polypeptide(L)' 'MVKAITSTTLVPESLQKTLDELVMQLGDRKNEVVDLLSDEQPSKSRLVDLSYTQCIWWEGCYYCQDEAKQWHRIKCFI' A
#
# COMPACT_ATOMS: atom_id res chain seq x y z
N MET A 1 -7.90 -0.59 -26.73
CA MET A 1 -7.34 -1.57 -25.79
C MET A 1 -6.52 -0.81 -24.77
N VAL A 2 -7.06 -0.50 -23.59
CA VAL A 2 -6.32 0.21 -22.54
C VAL A 2 -5.93 -0.83 -21.50
N LYS A 3 -4.63 -1.17 -21.42
CA LYS A 3 -4.08 -1.99 -20.33
C LYS A 3 -4.17 -1.17 -19.04
N ALA A 4 -5.24 -1.34 -18.29
CA ALA A 4 -5.27 -0.98 -16.88
C ALA A 4 -4.36 -1.97 -16.15
N ILE A 5 -3.10 -1.61 -15.94
CA ILE A 5 -2.21 -2.35 -15.07
C ILE A 5 -2.40 -1.80 -13.65
N THR A 6 -3.51 -2.15 -13.02
CA THR A 6 -3.65 -2.11 -11.56
C THR A 6 -2.84 -3.26 -10.98
N SER A 7 -1.51 -3.23 -11.11
CA SER A 7 -0.64 -4.22 -10.47
C SER A 7 -0.17 -3.66 -9.14
N THR A 8 -1.00 -3.75 -8.12
CA THR A 8 -0.49 -3.80 -6.75
C THR A 8 0.50 -4.95 -6.71
N THR A 9 1.78 -4.62 -6.56
CA THR A 9 2.85 -5.60 -6.71
C THR A 9 3.21 -6.09 -5.33
N LEU A 10 3.02 -7.39 -5.10
CA LEU A 10 3.52 -8.08 -3.92
C LEU A 10 5.02 -7.79 -3.78
N VAL A 11 5.46 -7.38 -2.60
CA VAL A 11 6.89 -7.07 -2.38
C VAL A 11 7.69 -8.33 -2.05
N PRO A 12 9.01 -8.37 -2.35
CA PRO A 12 9.89 -9.50 -2.01
C PRO A 12 9.94 -9.78 -0.51
N GLU A 13 10.20 -11.03 -0.12
CA GLU A 13 10.19 -11.47 1.28
C GLU A 13 11.14 -10.67 2.18
N SER A 14 12.31 -10.27 1.68
CA SER A 14 13.24 -9.42 2.44
C SER A 14 12.60 -8.10 2.83
N LEU A 15 11.84 -7.49 1.91
CA LEU A 15 11.13 -6.24 2.17
C LEU A 15 9.88 -6.46 3.03
N GLN A 16 9.17 -7.59 2.89
CA GLN A 16 8.04 -7.94 3.78
C GLN A 16 8.45 -7.82 5.26
N LYS A 17 9.57 -8.45 5.64
CA LYS A 17 10.09 -8.45 7.02
C LYS A 17 10.46 -7.05 7.50
N THR A 18 11.13 -6.27 6.65
CA THR A 18 11.47 -4.88 6.97
C THR A 18 10.21 -4.04 7.21
N LEU A 19 9.18 -4.19 6.38
CA LEU A 19 7.92 -3.45 6.54
C LEU A 19 7.15 -3.88 7.81
N ASP A 20 7.16 -5.17 8.15
CA ASP A 20 6.58 -5.68 9.41
C ASP A 20 7.26 -5.10 10.66
N GLU A 21 8.59 -4.92 10.63
CA GLU A 21 9.32 -4.29 11.74
C GLU A 21 9.03 -2.79 11.83
N LEU A 22 8.95 -2.12 10.68
CA LEU A 22 8.76 -0.67 10.60
C LEU A 22 7.34 -0.24 10.94
N VAL A 23 6.31 -1.01 10.60
CA VAL A 23 4.92 -0.62 10.91
C VAL A 23 4.68 -0.49 12.40
N MET A 24 5.36 -1.30 13.22
CA MET A 24 5.30 -1.20 14.67
C MET A 24 5.90 0.11 15.21
N GLN A 25 6.80 0.75 14.46
CA GLN A 25 7.51 1.97 14.86
C GLN A 25 6.89 3.23 14.26
N LEU A 26 6.47 3.17 12.99
CA LEU A 26 6.03 4.33 12.20
C LEU A 26 4.52 4.56 12.25
N GLY A 27 3.75 3.56 12.69
CA GLY A 27 2.30 3.62 12.78
C GLY A 27 1.58 3.44 11.45
N ASP A 28 0.28 3.16 11.53
CA ASP A 28 -0.60 2.96 10.38
C ASP A 28 -0.95 4.29 9.69
N ARG A 29 -0.85 4.28 8.35
CA ARG A 29 -1.14 5.39 7.45
C ARG A 29 -2.24 5.05 6.45
N LYS A 30 -3.08 4.04 6.70
CA LYS A 30 -4.13 3.61 5.77
C LYS A 30 -5.04 4.76 5.35
N ASN A 31 -5.55 5.55 6.29
CA ASN A 31 -6.44 6.67 5.99
C ASN A 31 -5.77 7.72 5.08
N GLU A 32 -4.50 8.04 5.34
CA GLU A 32 -3.71 8.94 4.50
C GLU A 32 -3.61 8.42 3.06
N VAL A 33 -3.41 7.11 2.88
CA VAL A 33 -3.35 6.48 1.54
C VAL A 33 -4.72 6.48 0.86
N VAL A 34 -5.81 6.22 1.59
CA VAL A 34 -7.17 6.25 1.07
C VAL A 34 -7.53 7.64 0.57
N ASP A 35 -7.28 8.67 1.37
CA ASP A 35 -7.52 10.07 1.02
C ASP A 35 -6.65 10.50 -0.17
N LEU A 36 -5.37 10.16 -0.16
CA LEU A 36 -4.47 10.52 -1.26
C LEU A 36 -4.91 9.90 -2.60
N LEU A 37 -5.43 8.68 -2.56
CA LEU A 37 -5.91 8.00 -3.77
C LEU A 37 -7.33 8.39 -4.15
N SER A 38 -8.12 9.04 -3.29
CA SER A 38 -9.53 9.33 -3.58
C SER A 38 -9.67 10.26 -4.78
N ASP A 39 -8.74 11.20 -4.93
CA ASP A 39 -8.77 12.20 -5.99
C ASP A 39 -8.15 11.69 -7.28
N GLU A 40 -7.01 10.99 -7.19
CA GLU A 40 -6.26 10.55 -8.36
C GLU A 40 -6.73 9.19 -8.91
N GLN A 41 -7.07 8.25 -8.03
CA GLN A 41 -7.37 6.85 -8.37
C GLN A 41 -8.48 6.29 -7.47
N PRO A 42 -9.74 6.77 -7.61
CA PRO A 42 -10.85 6.42 -6.72
C PRO A 42 -11.07 4.90 -6.56
N SER A 43 -10.91 4.13 -7.64
CA SER A 43 -11.02 2.67 -7.61
C SER A 43 -9.96 2.01 -6.73
N LYS A 44 -8.75 2.58 -6.72
CA LYS A 44 -7.62 2.08 -5.92
C LYS A 44 -7.72 2.54 -4.47
N SER A 45 -8.20 3.75 -4.22
CA SER A 45 -8.60 4.22 -2.88
C SER A 45 -9.57 3.24 -2.22
N ARG A 46 -10.65 2.89 -2.94
CA ARG A 46 -11.64 1.92 -2.46
C ARG A 46 -11.05 0.53 -2.22
N LEU A 47 -10.11 0.09 -3.06
CA LEU A 47 -9.41 -1.18 -2.86
C LEU A 47 -8.55 -1.13 -1.58
N VAL A 48 -7.81 -0.05 -1.35
CA VAL A 48 -7.03 0.14 -0.13
C VAL A 48 -7.92 0.11 1.11
N ASP A 49 -9.05 0.81 1.06
CA ASP A 49 -9.99 0.87 2.17
C ASP A 49 -10.59 -0.50 2.53
N LEU A 50 -10.95 -1.30 1.52
CA LEU A 50 -11.65 -2.57 1.74
C LEU A 50 -10.73 -3.79 1.93
N SER A 51 -9.56 -3.81 1.30
CA SER A 51 -8.75 -5.04 1.18
C SER A 51 -7.45 -5.00 1.98
N TYR A 52 -7.10 -3.86 2.57
CA TYR A 52 -5.87 -3.70 3.33
C TYR A 52 -6.16 -3.34 4.78
N THR A 53 -5.34 -3.84 5.68
CA THR A 53 -5.50 -3.66 7.13
C THR A 53 -4.71 -2.47 7.64
N GLN A 54 -3.49 -2.27 7.14
CA GLN A 54 -2.61 -1.17 7.52
C GLN A 54 -1.70 -0.77 6.36
N CYS A 55 -1.21 0.47 6.39
CA CYS A 55 -0.28 1.00 5.41
C CYS A 55 0.88 1.74 6.05
N ILE A 56 2.02 1.77 5.37
CA ILE A 56 3.19 2.54 5.78
C ILE A 56 3.84 3.25 4.60
N TRP A 57 4.53 4.35 4.92
CA TRP A 57 5.40 5.05 3.99
C TRP A 57 6.85 4.60 4.21
N TRP A 58 7.50 4.15 3.15
CA TRP A 58 8.90 3.78 3.19
C TRP A 58 9.57 4.07 1.85
N GLU A 59 10.77 4.66 1.88
CA GLU A 59 11.60 4.98 0.70
C GLU A 59 10.83 5.57 -0.51
N GLY A 60 9.93 6.53 -0.27
CA GLY A 60 9.22 7.21 -1.36
C GLY A 60 7.98 6.48 -1.88
N CYS A 61 7.57 5.38 -1.24
CA CYS A 61 6.40 4.61 -1.61
C CYS A 61 5.49 4.31 -0.42
N TYR A 62 4.18 4.26 -0.68
CA TYR A 62 3.22 3.64 0.23
C TYR A 62 3.11 2.14 -0.05
N TYR A 63 3.17 1.38 1.03
CA TYR A 63 2.94 -0.05 1.07
C TYR A 63 1.76 -0.33 1.99
N CYS A 64 0.91 -1.29 1.62
CA CYS A 64 -0.19 -1.70 2.46
C CYS A 64 -0.19 -3.22 2.65
N GLN A 65 -0.52 -3.66 3.86
CA GLN A 65 -0.62 -5.05 4.24
C GLN A 65 -2.06 -5.53 4.09
N ASP A 66 -2.25 -6.66 3.40
CA ASP A 66 -3.56 -7.30 3.26
C ASP A 66 -3.90 -8.19 4.48
N GLU A 67 -5.06 -8.85 4.44
CA GLU A 67 -5.49 -9.79 5.49
C GLU A 67 -4.60 -11.04 5.60
N ALA A 68 -3.90 -11.41 4.52
CA ALA A 68 -2.94 -12.51 4.50
C ALA A 68 -1.56 -12.11 5.05
N LYS A 69 -1.45 -10.90 5.64
CA LYS A 69 -0.21 -10.30 6.14
C LYS A 69 0.83 -10.07 5.07
N GLN A 70 0.42 -9.92 3.82
CA GLN A 70 1.32 -9.63 2.72
C GLN A 70 1.32 -8.14 2.41
N TRP A 71 2.51 -7.55 2.33
CA TRP A 71 2.72 -6.19 1.91
C TRP A 71 2.69 -6.06 0.38
N HIS A 72 1.97 -5.05 -0.08
CA HIS A 72 1.86 -4.68 -1.48
C HIS A 72 2.26 -3.24 -1.67
N ARG A 73 3.01 -2.97 -2.74
CA ARG A 73 3.35 -1.60 -3.12
C ARG A 73 2.15 -0.94 -3.78
N ILE A 74 1.62 0.10 -3.15
CA ILE A 74 0.43 0.81 -3.63
C ILE A 74 0.82 1.95 -4.57
N LYS A 75 1.65 2.90 -4.12
CA LYS A 75 2.01 4.08 -4.92
C LYS A 75 3.41 4.55 -4.56
N CYS A 76 4.17 5.01 -5.55
CA CYS A 76 5.48 5.63 -5.35
C CYS A 76 5.46 7.04 -5.94
N PHE A 77 6.33 7.90 -5.42
CA PHE A 77 6.45 9.31 -5.81
C PHE A 77 7.83 9.65 -6.40
N ILE A 78 8.50 8.64 -6.98
CA ILE A 78 9.77 8.79 -7.71
C ILE A 78 9.53 9.48 -9.05
#